data_AF-A0A2I6QM29-F1
#
_entry.id   AF-A0A2I6QM29-F1
#
_cell.length_a   1.000
_cell.length_b   1.000
_cell.length_c   1.000
_cell.angle_alpha   90.00
_cell.angle_beta   90.00
_cell.angle_gamma   90.00
#
_symmetry.space_group_name_H-M   'P 1'
#
loop_
_entity.id
_entity.type
_entity.pdbx_description
1 polymer ?
#
loop_
_entity_poly.entity_id
_entity_poly.type
_entity_poly.pdbx_seq_one_letter_code
_entity_poly.pdbx_strand_id
1 'polypeptide(L)'
;MGLFFQVDAAASAILCILIPAGIIAVIVWLGIYNSKEAQKQAEAERKRIEAEMRALEQAENAYRRYLAMLKKDPANPELRERTLGAGRHYSNLTRNRQGVTVYDEVALSNDIGAACAAASTTTSIGRSDDLFERLKKLDKLKEHGFITDDEYSLRRKRILDEV
;
A
#
# COMPACT_ATOMS: atom_id res chain seq x y z
N MET A 1 38.43 80.80 2.65
CA MET A 1 37.22 80.24 2.00
C MET A 1 36.88 78.92 2.69
N GLY A 2 36.28 78.97 3.88
CA GLY A 2 35.85 77.78 4.63
C GLY A 2 34.34 77.82 4.74
N LEU A 3 33.65 77.13 3.84
CA LEU A 3 32.23 76.82 3.99
C LEU A 3 32.12 75.70 5.04
N PHE A 4 32.20 76.08 6.31
CA PHE A 4 31.84 75.20 7.42
C PHE A 4 30.32 74.99 7.33
N PHE A 5 29.94 73.83 6.81
CA PHE A 5 28.58 73.30 6.88
C PHE A 5 28.24 73.09 8.36
N GLN A 6 27.59 74.08 8.96
CA GLN A 6 27.03 73.98 10.30
C GLN A 6 25.77 73.12 10.18
N VAL A 7 25.96 71.80 10.12
CA VAL A 7 24.85 70.85 10.24
C VAL A 7 24.29 71.03 11.64
N ASP A 8 23.07 71.55 11.73
CA ASP A 8 22.35 71.76 12.98
C ASP A 8 22.48 70.51 13.86
N ALA A 9 22.92 70.69 15.12
CA ALA A 9 23.05 69.59 16.07
C ALA A 9 21.74 68.78 16.23
N ALA A 10 20.60 69.44 16.02
CA ALA A 10 19.28 68.82 15.95
C ALA A 10 19.14 67.86 14.76
N ALA A 11 19.64 68.21 13.57
CA ALA A 11 19.59 67.35 12.38
C ALA A 11 20.48 66.10 12.55
N SER A 12 21.65 66.24 13.18
CA SER A 12 22.52 65.11 13.50
C SER A 12 21.90 64.17 14.55
N ALA A 13 21.22 64.71 15.57
CA ALA A 13 20.59 63.91 16.60
C ALA A 13 19.38 63.12 16.07
N ILE A 14 18.57 63.73 15.19
CA ILE A 14 17.42 63.09 14.54
C ILE A 14 17.89 61.94 13.63
N LEU A 15 18.98 62.12 12.89
CA LEU A 15 19.54 61.10 12.00
C LEU A 15 20.02 59.85 12.77
N CYS A 16 20.65 60.05 13.94
CA CYS A 16 21.15 58.97 14.79
C CYS A 16 20.06 58.11 15.46
N ILE A 17 18.81 58.59 15.54
CA ILE A 17 17.70 57.86 16.17
C ILE A 17 16.80 57.20 15.11
N LEU A 18 16.51 57.91 14.00
CA LEU A 18 15.59 57.41 12.98
C LEU A 18 16.19 56.28 12.13
N ILE A 19 17.48 56.31 11.84
CA ILE A 19 18.16 55.24 11.09
C ILE A 19 18.10 53.90 11.83
N PRO A 20 18.53 53.78 13.11
CA PRO A 20 18.42 52.52 13.82
C PRO A 20 16.97 52.10 14.06
N ALA A 21 16.04 53.03 14.29
CA ALA A 21 14.62 52.69 14.40
C ALA A 21 14.05 52.07 13.11
N GLY A 22 14.42 52.61 11.94
CA GLY A 22 14.03 52.06 10.64
C GLY A 22 14.64 50.68 10.37
N ILE A 23 15.92 50.48 10.72
CA ILE A 23 16.61 49.19 10.58
C ILE A 23 15.94 48.13 11.49
N ILE A 24 15.65 48.48 12.75
CA ILE A 24 14.95 47.58 13.67
C ILE A 24 13.57 47.20 13.13
N ALA A 25 12.81 48.16 12.60
CA ALA A 25 11.50 47.89 12.00
C ALA A 25 11.58 46.90 10.82
N VAL A 26 12.59 47.03 9.95
CA VAL A 26 12.81 46.12 8.82
C VAL A 26 13.18 44.71 9.31
N ILE A 27 14.06 44.60 10.31
CA ILE A 27 14.46 43.30 10.89
C ILE A 27 13.24 42.60 11.52
N VAL A 28 12.44 43.34 12.30
CA VAL A 28 11.21 42.80 12.89
C VAL A 28 10.22 42.36 11.81
N TRP A 29 10.04 43.18 10.76
CA TRP A 29 9.15 42.85 9.65
C TRP A 29 9.60 41.59 8.89
N LEU A 30 10.90 41.46 8.59
CA LEU A 30 11.48 40.26 7.95
C LEU A 30 11.31 39.02 8.83
N GLY A 31 11.52 39.13 10.15
CA GLY A 31 11.30 38.03 11.09
C GLY A 31 9.84 37.55 11.10
N ILE A 32 8.88 38.48 11.13
CA ILE A 32 7.45 38.17 11.06
C ILE A 32 7.09 37.55 9.70
N TYR A 33 7.64 38.07 8.60
CA TYR A 33 7.37 37.55 7.26
C TYR A 33 7.86 36.10 7.10
N ASN A 34 9.12 35.82 7.46
CA ASN A 34 9.68 34.47 7.39
C ASN A 34 8.93 33.48 8.30
N SER A 35 8.50 33.92 9.48
CA SER A 35 7.69 33.11 10.41
C SER A 35 6.34 32.72 9.81
N LYS A 36 5.65 33.65 9.13
CA LYS A 36 4.36 33.36 8.47
C LYS A 36 4.51 32.35 7.33
N GLU A 37 5.57 32.45 6.53
CA GLU A 37 5.82 31.47 5.46
C GLU A 37 6.13 30.07 6.04
N ALA A 38 6.91 29.98 7.11
CA ALA A 38 7.15 28.71 7.80
C ALA A 38 5.86 28.08 8.36
N GLN A 39 4.95 28.89 8.93
CA GLN A 39 3.65 28.43 9.41
C GLN A 39 2.78 27.86 8.27
N LYS A 40 2.72 28.54 7.12
CA LYS A 40 1.99 28.04 5.94
C LYS A 40 2.52 26.71 5.46
N GLN A 41 3.84 26.54 5.43
CA GLN A 41 4.47 25.28 5.03
C GLN A 41 4.12 24.15 6.00
N ALA A 42 4.21 24.40 7.32
CA ALA A 42 3.83 23.42 8.33
C ALA A 42 2.35 23.04 8.26
N GLU A 43 1.46 23.98 7.96
CA GLU A 43 0.04 23.71 7.77
C GLU A 43 -0.21 22.87 6.51
N ALA A 44 0.47 23.19 5.40
CA ALA A 44 0.38 22.43 4.16
C ALA A 44 0.89 20.99 4.34
N GLU A 45 1.97 20.80 5.09
CA GLU A 45 2.50 19.48 5.42
C GLU A 45 1.53 18.67 6.30
N ARG A 46 0.97 19.29 7.36
CA ARG A 46 -0.06 18.65 8.20
C ARG A 46 -1.26 18.19 7.39
N LYS A 47 -1.75 19.04 6.48
CA LYS A 47 -2.87 18.70 5.58
C LYS A 47 -2.54 17.54 4.65
N ARG A 48 -1.29 17.47 4.15
CA ARG A 48 -0.83 16.33 3.32
C ARG A 48 -0.80 15.03 4.11
N ILE A 49 -0.20 15.04 5.29
CA ILE A 49 -0.14 13.86 6.18
C ILE A 49 -1.55 13.39 6.53
N GLU A 50 -2.46 14.31 6.86
CA GLU A 50 -3.85 13.97 7.16
C GLU A 50 -4.58 13.37 5.95
N ALA A 51 -4.38 13.92 4.74
CA ALA A 51 -4.95 13.37 3.52
C ALA A 51 -4.41 11.96 3.19
N GLU A 52 -3.10 11.75 3.39
CA GLU A 52 -2.46 10.45 3.22
C GLU A 52 -3.00 9.42 4.22
N MET A 53 -3.12 9.78 5.51
CA MET A 53 -3.70 8.89 6.52
C MET A 53 -5.15 8.53 6.20
N ARG A 54 -5.97 9.50 5.79
CA ARG A 54 -7.37 9.23 5.39
C ARG A 54 -7.44 8.31 4.17
N ALA A 55 -6.57 8.51 3.17
CA ALA A 55 -6.53 7.66 1.98
C ALA A 55 -6.14 6.22 2.34
N LEU A 56 -5.16 6.07 3.25
CA LEU A 56 -4.71 4.77 3.76
C LEU A 56 -5.82 4.06 4.52
N GLU A 57 -6.51 4.74 5.44
CA GLU A 57 -7.63 4.20 6.20
C GLU A 57 -8.78 3.75 5.27
N GLN A 58 -9.11 4.56 4.25
CA GLN A 58 -10.13 4.22 3.26
C GLN A 58 -9.75 2.98 2.46
N ALA A 59 -8.49 2.87 2.02
CA ALA A 59 -7.99 1.73 1.28
C ALA A 59 -7.96 0.45 2.15
N GLU A 60 -7.57 0.57 3.42
CA GLU A 60 -7.60 -0.54 4.37
C GLU A 60 -9.03 -1.03 4.60
N ASN A 61 -9.96 -0.12 4.86
CA ASN A 61 -11.35 -0.44 5.07
C ASN A 61 -12.00 -1.06 3.83
N ALA A 62 -11.64 -0.62 2.63
CA ALA A 62 -12.07 -1.24 1.39
C ALA A 62 -11.54 -2.67 1.26
N TYR A 63 -10.24 -2.87 1.48
CA TYR A 63 -9.59 -4.18 1.44
C TYR A 63 -10.22 -5.16 2.45
N ARG A 64 -10.36 -4.76 3.71
CA ARG A 64 -10.99 -5.56 4.77
C ARG A 64 -12.44 -5.95 4.42
N ARG A 65 -13.21 -5.04 3.82
CA ARG A 65 -14.58 -5.31 3.36
C ARG A 65 -14.60 -6.37 2.26
N TYR A 66 -13.78 -6.23 1.23
CA TYR A 66 -13.69 -7.22 0.15
C TYR A 66 -13.20 -8.58 0.67
N LEU A 67 -12.23 -8.59 1.58
CA LEU A 67 -11.75 -9.81 2.21
C LEU A 67 -12.85 -10.51 3.03
N ALA A 68 -13.68 -9.76 3.76
CA ALA A 68 -14.82 -10.32 4.49
C ALA A 68 -15.89 -10.90 3.56
N MET A 69 -16.12 -10.26 2.39
CA MET A 69 -17.01 -10.80 1.36
C MET A 69 -16.41 -12.05 0.73
N LEU A 70 -15.12 -12.04 0.39
CA LEU A 70 -14.41 -13.17 -0.22
C LEU A 70 -14.40 -14.38 0.72
N LYS A 71 -14.30 -14.18 2.03
CA LYS A 71 -14.45 -15.28 3.00
C LYS A 71 -15.83 -15.94 3.00
N LYS A 72 -16.90 -15.21 2.62
CA LYS A 72 -18.26 -15.75 2.52
C LYS A 72 -18.50 -16.49 1.21
N ASP A 73 -17.89 -16.02 0.13
CA ASP A 73 -17.97 -16.64 -1.20
C ASP A 73 -16.56 -16.76 -1.82
N PRO A 74 -15.75 -17.72 -1.34
CA PRO A 74 -14.34 -17.80 -1.69
C PRO A 74 -14.08 -18.33 -3.11
N ALA A 75 -15.13 -18.84 -3.79
CA ALA A 75 -15.07 -19.35 -5.16
C ALA A 75 -15.40 -18.27 -6.22
N ASN A 76 -15.80 -17.06 -5.79
CA ASN A 76 -16.20 -16.00 -6.71
C ASN A 76 -14.98 -15.30 -7.36
N PRO A 77 -14.78 -15.45 -8.69
CA PRO A 77 -13.60 -14.90 -9.36
C PRO A 77 -13.58 -13.37 -9.40
N GLU A 78 -14.75 -12.74 -9.57
CA GLU A 78 -14.87 -11.28 -9.60
C GLU A 78 -14.55 -10.67 -8.23
N LEU A 79 -15.01 -11.32 -7.16
CA LEU A 79 -14.72 -10.89 -5.79
C LEU A 79 -13.24 -11.04 -5.43
N ARG A 80 -12.60 -12.10 -5.94
CA ARG A 80 -11.16 -12.32 -5.80
C ARG A 80 -10.36 -11.24 -6.52
N GLU A 81 -10.73 -10.89 -7.75
CA GLU A 81 -10.09 -9.82 -8.50
C GLU A 81 -10.22 -8.46 -7.80
N ARG A 82 -11.42 -8.12 -7.30
CA ARG A 82 -11.66 -6.88 -6.53
C ARG A 82 -10.84 -6.84 -5.24
N THR A 83 -10.75 -7.96 -4.53
CA THR A 83 -9.94 -8.06 -3.29
C THR A 83 -8.45 -7.86 -3.58
N LEU A 84 -7.93 -8.46 -4.66
CA LEU A 84 -6.55 -8.27 -5.11
C LEU A 84 -6.28 -6.82 -5.53
N GLY A 85 -7.22 -6.19 -6.26
CA GLY A 85 -7.13 -4.78 -6.63
C GLY A 85 -7.06 -3.85 -5.41
N ALA A 86 -7.93 -4.08 -4.42
CA ALA A 86 -7.93 -3.33 -3.17
C ALA A 86 -6.65 -3.54 -2.35
N GLY A 87 -6.14 -4.77 -2.30
CA GLY A 87 -4.87 -5.10 -1.63
C GLY A 87 -3.67 -4.40 -2.27
N ARG A 88 -3.59 -4.38 -3.61
CA ARG A 88 -2.55 -3.64 -4.35
C ARG A 88 -2.64 -2.13 -4.11
N HIS A 89 -3.85 -1.58 -4.11
CA HIS A 89 -4.06 -0.16 -3.84
C HIS A 89 -3.62 0.23 -2.43
N TYR A 90 -3.98 -0.56 -1.42
CA TYR A 90 -3.53 -0.35 -0.04
C TYR A 90 -2.01 -0.48 0.10
N SER A 91 -1.41 -1.52 -0.48
CA SER A 91 0.05 -1.72 -0.48
C SER A 91 0.78 -0.53 -1.11
N ASN A 92 0.32 -0.06 -2.27
CA ASN A 92 0.89 1.10 -2.95
C ASN A 92 0.83 2.38 -2.11
N LEU A 93 -0.25 2.59 -1.35
CA LEU A 93 -0.35 3.73 -0.42
C LEU A 93 0.57 3.60 0.80
N THR A 94 0.98 2.38 1.17
CA THR A 94 1.94 2.12 2.27
C THR A 94 3.40 2.09 1.81
N ARG A 95 3.69 2.19 0.51
CA ARG A 95 5.05 2.42 -0.01
C ARG A 95 5.46 3.86 0.30
N ASN A 96 6.10 4.04 1.45
CA ASN A 96 6.82 5.27 1.76
C ASN A 96 7.99 5.50 0.78
N ARG A 97 8.41 6.78 0.69
CA ARG A 97 9.54 7.27 -0.12
C ARG A 97 10.90 6.64 0.24
N GLN A 98 10.96 5.86 1.33
CA GLN A 98 12.13 5.10 1.81
C GLN A 98 12.09 3.59 1.50
N GLY A 99 11.07 3.08 0.82
CA GLY A 99 11.04 1.69 0.33
C GLY A 99 10.77 0.61 1.40
N VAL A 100 10.22 0.98 2.57
CA VAL A 100 9.85 0.03 3.63
C VAL A 100 8.32 -0.06 3.70
N THR A 101 7.76 -1.04 3.01
CA THR A 101 6.32 -1.37 3.08
C THR A 101 5.98 -1.93 4.45
N VAL A 102 5.06 -1.31 5.19
CA VAL A 102 4.51 -1.88 6.43
C VAL A 102 3.79 -3.22 6.15
N TYR A 103 3.27 -3.39 4.94
CA TYR A 103 2.70 -4.65 4.45
C TYR A 103 3.33 -5.02 3.10
N ASP A 104 4.17 -6.06 3.13
CA ASP A 104 4.74 -6.67 1.93
C ASP A 104 3.62 -7.26 1.05
N GLU A 105 3.73 -7.10 -0.27
CA GLU A 105 2.82 -7.69 -1.26
C GLU A 105 2.69 -9.21 -1.07
N VAL A 106 3.74 -9.85 -0.52
CA VAL A 106 3.76 -11.27 -0.14
C VAL A 106 2.82 -11.58 1.02
N ALA A 107 2.73 -10.73 2.05
CA ALA A 107 1.84 -10.93 3.20
C ALA A 107 0.37 -10.79 2.80
N LEU A 108 0.05 -9.77 1.98
CA LEU A 108 -1.29 -9.55 1.44
C LEU A 108 -1.73 -10.70 0.52
N SER A 109 -0.81 -11.23 -0.28
CA SER A 109 -1.06 -12.39 -1.15
C SER A 109 -1.28 -13.67 -0.34
N ASN A 110 -0.57 -13.83 0.79
CA ASN A 110 -0.77 -14.95 1.71
C ASN A 110 -2.16 -14.91 2.35
N ASP A 111 -2.61 -13.74 2.81
CA ASP A 111 -3.94 -13.56 3.42
C ASP A 111 -5.08 -13.87 2.44
N ILE A 112 -4.93 -13.45 1.17
CA ILE A 112 -5.91 -13.76 0.11
C ILE A 112 -5.85 -15.26 -0.23
N GLY A 113 -4.65 -15.84 -0.28
CA GLY A 113 -4.45 -17.28 -0.45
C GLY A 113 -5.12 -18.09 0.66
N ALA A 114 -4.97 -17.69 1.92
CA ALA A 114 -5.59 -18.32 3.07
C ALA A 114 -7.13 -18.18 3.07
N ALA A 115 -7.65 -17.02 2.65
CA ALA A 115 -9.09 -16.81 2.50
C ALA A 115 -9.70 -17.66 1.37
N CYS A 116 -8.98 -17.86 0.27
CA CYS A 116 -9.40 -18.70 -0.86
C CYS A 116 -9.07 -20.19 -0.69
N ALA A 117 -8.20 -20.57 0.25
CA ALA A 117 -7.83 -21.97 0.50
C ALA A 117 -9.05 -22.81 0.95
N ALA A 118 -10.02 -22.18 1.61
CA ALA A 118 -11.30 -22.82 1.95
C ALA A 118 -12.17 -23.15 0.71
N ALA A 119 -12.13 -22.35 -0.36
CA ALA A 119 -12.82 -22.67 -1.62
C ALA A 119 -12.07 -23.69 -2.47
N SER A 120 -10.73 -23.61 -2.49
CA SER A 120 -9.90 -24.57 -3.23
C SER A 120 -10.10 -25.97 -2.67
N THR A 121 -10.18 -26.09 -1.35
CA THR A 121 -10.58 -27.32 -0.64
C THR A 121 -11.93 -27.85 -1.15
N THR A 122 -12.98 -27.04 -1.29
CA THR A 122 -14.31 -27.59 -1.65
C THR A 122 -14.46 -27.98 -3.12
N THR A 123 -13.77 -27.32 -4.06
CA THR A 123 -13.87 -27.64 -5.51
C THR A 123 -12.77 -28.57 -5.99
N SER A 124 -11.58 -28.55 -5.37
CA SER A 124 -10.50 -29.48 -5.72
C SER A 124 -10.61 -30.79 -4.96
N ILE A 125 -11.04 -30.84 -3.69
CA ILE A 125 -11.09 -32.12 -2.94
C ILE A 125 -12.08 -33.10 -3.57
N GLY A 126 -13.24 -32.64 -4.06
CA GLY A 126 -14.17 -33.53 -4.76
C GLY A 126 -13.63 -34.16 -6.05
N ARG A 127 -12.64 -33.53 -6.72
CA ARG A 127 -12.09 -33.98 -8.00
C ARG A 127 -10.69 -34.58 -7.88
N SER A 128 -9.88 -34.11 -6.92
CA SER A 128 -8.57 -34.68 -6.58
C SER A 128 -8.69 -35.93 -5.72
N ASP A 129 -9.70 -36.03 -4.84
CA ASP A 129 -9.97 -37.27 -4.11
C ASP A 129 -10.50 -38.34 -5.07
N ASP A 130 -11.35 -37.98 -6.04
CA ASP A 130 -11.79 -38.89 -7.10
C ASP A 130 -10.61 -39.33 -7.99
N LEU A 131 -9.72 -38.41 -8.39
CA LEU A 131 -8.52 -38.74 -9.16
C LEU A 131 -7.58 -39.68 -8.40
N PHE A 132 -7.32 -39.39 -7.12
CA PHE A 132 -6.44 -40.17 -6.27
C PHE A 132 -7.01 -41.57 -5.99
N GLU A 133 -8.31 -41.67 -5.69
CA GLU A 133 -8.97 -42.96 -5.49
C GLU A 133 -9.05 -43.77 -6.80
N ARG A 134 -9.24 -43.12 -7.96
CA ARG A 134 -9.18 -43.79 -9.28
C ARG A 134 -7.79 -44.33 -9.58
N LEU A 135 -6.72 -43.58 -9.30
CA LEU A 135 -5.33 -44.04 -9.46
C LEU A 135 -4.99 -45.18 -8.50
N LYS A 136 -5.39 -45.07 -7.24
CA LYS A 136 -5.19 -46.11 -6.21
C LYS A 136 -5.92 -47.40 -6.53
N LYS A 137 -7.13 -47.33 -7.11
CA LYS A 137 -7.86 -48.50 -7.62
C LYS A 137 -7.12 -49.15 -8.79
N LEU A 138 -6.53 -48.36 -9.69
CA LEU A 138 -5.75 -48.85 -10.81
C LEU A 138 -4.47 -49.55 -10.35
N ASP A 139 -3.78 -49.02 -9.34
CA ASP A 139 -2.60 -49.64 -8.73
C ASP A 139 -2.92 -51.00 -8.12
N LYS A 140 -4.03 -51.12 -7.37
CA LYS A 140 -4.49 -52.41 -6.82
C LYS A 140 -4.78 -53.44 -7.91
N LEU A 141 -5.41 -53.04 -9.01
CA LEU A 141 -5.70 -53.95 -10.12
C LEU A 141 -4.44 -54.47 -10.79
N LYS A 142 -3.40 -53.64 -10.90
CA LYS A 142 -2.08 -54.04 -11.39
C LYS A 142 -1.38 -55.00 -10.41
N GLU A 143 -1.38 -54.66 -9.12
CA GLU A 143 -0.75 -55.45 -8.07
C GLU A 143 -1.36 -56.86 -7.97
N HIS A 144 -2.67 -56.97 -8.16
CA HIS A 144 -3.37 -58.26 -8.21
C HIS A 144 -3.28 -58.98 -9.58
N GLY A 145 -2.60 -58.40 -10.58
CA GLY A 145 -2.40 -59.01 -11.89
C GLY A 145 -3.65 -59.04 -12.79
N PHE A 146 -4.68 -58.23 -12.50
CA PHE A 146 -5.91 -58.16 -13.30
C PHE A 146 -5.76 -57.34 -14.58
N ILE A 147 -4.70 -56.55 -14.70
CA ILE A 147 -4.38 -55.72 -15.87
C ILE A 147 -2.90 -55.84 -16.20
N THR A 148 -2.56 -55.70 -17.47
CA THR A 148 -1.16 -55.73 -17.94
C THR A 148 -0.47 -54.37 -17.77
N ASP A 149 0.85 -54.35 -17.85
CA ASP A 149 1.65 -53.11 -17.75
C ASP A 149 1.30 -52.07 -18.83
N ASP A 150 1.01 -52.54 -20.04
CA ASP A 150 0.61 -51.69 -21.16
C ASP A 150 -0.78 -51.07 -20.92
N GLU A 151 -1.74 -51.87 -20.42
CA GLU A 151 -3.09 -51.40 -20.09
C GLU A 151 -3.09 -50.43 -18.91
N TYR A 152 -2.27 -50.70 -17.90
CA TYR A 152 -2.05 -49.80 -16.76
C TYR A 152 -1.55 -48.44 -17.23
N SER A 153 -0.53 -48.43 -18.08
CA SER A 153 0.10 -47.20 -18.58
C SER A 153 -0.87 -46.36 -19.41
N LEU A 154 -1.67 -47.00 -20.27
CA LEU A 154 -2.69 -46.34 -21.09
C LEU A 154 -3.80 -45.73 -20.23
N ARG A 155 -4.29 -46.46 -19.23
CA ARG A 155 -5.37 -46.01 -18.33
C ARG A 155 -4.89 -44.91 -17.39
N ARG A 156 -3.67 -45.02 -16.85
CA ARG A 156 -3.04 -43.99 -16.01
C ARG A 156 -2.88 -42.69 -16.77
N LYS A 157 -2.42 -42.76 -18.02
CA LYS A 157 -2.30 -41.58 -18.90
C LYS A 157 -3.66 -40.93 -19.15
N ARG A 158 -4.69 -41.72 -19.49
CA ARG A 158 -6.06 -41.21 -19.69
C ARG A 158 -6.63 -40.50 -18.46
N ILE A 159 -6.41 -41.07 -17.26
CA ILE A 159 -6.86 -40.46 -16.00
C ILE A 159 -6.15 -39.13 -15.73
N LEU A 160 -4.87 -39.01 -16.11
CA LEU A 160 -4.09 -37.77 -15.97
C LEU A 160 -4.44 -36.72 -17.04
N ASP A 161 -4.84 -37.14 -18.24
CA ASP A 161 -5.24 -36.27 -19.35
C ASP A 161 -6.68 -35.69 -19.16
N GLU A 162 -7.46 -36.19 -18.19
CA GLU A 162 -8.82 -35.71 -17.84
C GLU A 162 -8.84 -34.49 -16.88
N VAL A 163 -7.65 -33.99 -16.50
CA VAL A 163 -7.41 -32.82 -15.63
C VAL A 163 -7.06 -31.61 -16.47
#